data_AF-A0A926KPN8-F1
#
_entry.id   AF-A0A926KPN8-F1
#
_cell.length_a   1.000
_cell.length_b   1.000
_cell.length_c   1.000
_cell.angle_alpha   90.00
_cell.angle_beta   90.00
_cell.angle_gamma   90.00
#
_symmetry.space_group_name_H-M   'P 1'
#
loop_
_entity.id
_entity.type
_entity.pdbx_description
1 polymer ?
#
loop_
_entity_poly.entity_id
_entity_poly.type
_entity_poly.pdbx_seq_one_letter_code
_entity_poly.pdbx_strand_id
1 'polypeptide(L)'
;MIRLRYGTFLEGIVIWSVEETFNGGIILKLQKKLFTYLGIMIIVSISLVYVLLYKYLLGSYADLDQQDARSEMQDILYTVSEELDTLRNYVLNYSARDETYFFIDESDITDDHPFIQSNFPDSTYTANRFQLVLITNAEGKVVYAHGYDLQQN
;
A
#
# COMPACT_ATOMS: atom_id res chain seq x y z
N MET A 1 -4.05 61.80 82.26
CA MET A 1 -5.05 61.58 81.19
C MET A 1 -4.28 61.37 79.89
N ILE A 2 -4.58 60.27 79.21
CA ILE A 2 -3.69 59.53 78.32
C ILE A 2 -3.66 60.19 76.92
N ARG A 3 -2.49 60.65 76.46
CA ARG A 3 -2.28 61.13 75.08
C ARG A 3 -1.71 59.96 74.27
N LEU A 4 -2.59 59.30 73.53
CA LEU A 4 -2.36 57.99 72.93
C LEU A 4 -1.42 58.04 71.72
N ARG A 5 -0.52 57.05 71.70
CA ARG A 5 0.51 56.70 70.71
C ARG A 5 -0.14 56.09 69.44
N TYR A 6 -0.85 56.89 68.64
CA TYR A 6 -1.55 56.40 67.43
C TYR A 6 -0.77 56.56 66.11
N GLY A 7 0.25 57.44 66.05
CA GLY A 7 1.00 57.70 64.81
C GLY A 7 1.82 56.50 64.32
N THR A 8 2.50 55.80 65.23
CA THR A 8 3.42 54.69 64.88
C THR A 8 2.71 53.42 64.41
N PHE A 9 1.45 53.24 64.76
CA PHE A 9 0.67 52.06 64.36
C PHE A 9 0.16 52.16 62.92
N LEU A 10 -0.27 53.37 62.52
CA LEU A 10 -0.75 53.61 61.16
C LEU A 10 0.38 53.60 60.14
N GLU A 11 1.56 54.12 60.48
CA GLU A 11 2.74 54.05 59.60
C GLU A 11 3.18 52.61 59.33
N GLY A 12 3.15 51.74 60.35
CA GLY A 12 3.47 50.31 60.18
C GLY A 12 2.50 49.57 59.24
N ILE A 13 1.20 49.87 59.33
CA ILE A 13 0.17 49.28 58.44
C ILE A 13 0.35 49.76 57.00
N VAL A 14 0.64 51.05 56.80
CA VAL A 14 0.88 51.61 55.47
C VAL A 14 2.13 51.00 54.84
N ILE A 15 3.21 50.87 55.58
CA ILE A 15 4.47 50.27 55.09
C ILE A 15 4.25 48.79 54.72
N TRP A 16 3.56 48.03 55.57
CA TRP A 16 3.27 46.61 55.30
C TRP A 16 2.37 46.43 54.06
N SER A 17 1.36 47.28 53.89
CA SER A 17 0.46 47.24 52.72
C SER A 17 1.17 47.63 51.42
N VAL A 18 2.11 48.58 51.46
CA VAL A 18 2.93 48.97 50.30
C VAL A 18 3.88 47.84 49.90
N GLU A 19 4.47 47.14 50.87
CA GLU A 19 5.38 46.03 50.60
C GLU A 19 4.65 44.80 50.00
N GLU A 20 3.45 44.49 50.48
CA GLU A 20 2.63 43.38 49.97
C GLU A 20 2.16 43.63 48.53
N THR A 21 1.73 44.86 48.21
CA THR A 21 1.32 45.23 46.84
C THR A 21 2.50 45.27 45.87
N PHE A 22 3.67 45.73 46.31
CA PHE A 22 4.89 45.71 45.50
C PHE A 22 5.39 44.28 45.24
N ASN A 23 5.43 43.42 46.26
CA ASN A 23 5.82 42.02 46.11
C ASN A 23 4.84 41.25 45.23
N GLY A 24 3.53 41.44 45.40
CA GLY A 24 2.52 40.83 44.52
C GLY A 24 2.71 41.22 43.04
N GLY A 25 3.00 42.50 42.77
CA GLY A 25 3.28 42.99 41.42
C GLY A 25 4.56 42.41 40.79
N ILE A 26 5.60 42.18 41.60
CA ILE A 26 6.85 41.55 41.14
C ILE A 26 6.64 40.06 40.86
N ILE A 27 5.95 39.34 41.75
CA ILE A 27 5.66 37.90 41.61
C ILE A 27 4.83 37.64 40.33
N LEU A 28 3.79 38.45 40.07
CA LEU A 28 2.98 38.33 38.86
C LEU A 28 3.80 38.60 37.57
N LYS A 29 4.74 39.55 37.60
CA LYS A 29 5.64 39.83 36.45
C LYS A 29 6.63 38.69 36.20
N LEU A 30 7.12 38.03 37.24
CA LEU A 30 8.05 36.89 37.13
C LEU A 30 7.34 35.63 36.61
N GLN A 31 6.15 35.32 37.15
CA GLN A 31 5.33 34.19 36.69
C GLN A 31 4.96 34.35 35.20
N LYS A 32 4.56 35.56 34.77
CA LYS A 32 4.23 35.82 33.36
C LYS A 32 5.41 35.60 32.41
N LYS A 33 6.63 35.99 32.81
CA LYS A 33 7.86 35.72 32.04
C LYS A 33 8.14 34.22 31.96
N LEU A 34 8.03 33.49 33.07
CA LEU A 34 8.24 32.04 33.11
C LEU A 34 7.26 31.28 32.20
N PHE A 35 5.97 31.63 32.23
CA PHE A 35 4.96 31.05 31.34
C PHE A 35 5.26 31.33 29.87
N THR A 36 5.78 32.53 29.55
CA THR A 36 6.16 32.89 28.18
C THR A 36 7.33 32.02 27.70
N TYR A 37 8.37 31.85 28.54
CA TYR A 37 9.51 30.99 28.19
C TYR A 37 9.13 29.51 28.06
N LEU A 38 8.29 28.99 28.96
CA LEU A 38 7.79 27.62 28.86
C LEU A 38 6.98 27.40 27.59
N GLY A 39 6.09 28.34 27.24
CA GLY A 39 5.33 28.28 26.00
C GLY A 39 6.23 28.26 24.77
N ILE A 40 7.25 29.14 24.73
CA ILE A 40 8.23 29.16 23.64
C ILE A 40 8.99 27.83 23.55
N MET A 41 9.45 27.29 24.68
CA MET A 41 10.17 26.02 24.71
C MET A 41 9.32 24.86 24.16
N ILE A 42 8.04 24.80 24.54
CA ILE A 42 7.11 23.80 24.04
C ILE A 42 6.92 23.94 22.53
N ILE A 43 6.69 25.17 22.03
CA ILE A 43 6.50 25.44 20.60
C ILE A 43 7.75 25.05 19.80
N VAL A 44 8.95 25.39 20.29
CA VAL A 44 10.22 25.03 19.66
C VAL A 44 10.39 23.51 19.63
N SER A 45 10.09 22.83 20.73
CA SER A 45 10.21 21.37 20.81
C SER A 45 9.25 20.67 19.85
N ILE A 46 7.99 21.11 19.79
CA ILE A 46 6.99 20.60 18.83
C ILE A 46 7.45 20.85 17.39
N SER A 47 7.94 22.05 17.10
CA SER A 47 8.41 22.41 15.76
C SER A 47 9.59 21.55 15.31
N LEU A 48 10.54 21.28 16.20
CA LEU A 48 11.69 20.43 15.92
C LEU A 48 11.26 19.00 15.61
N VAL A 49 10.37 18.44 16.43
CA VAL A 49 9.81 17.10 16.24
C VAL A 49 9.07 17.03 14.90
N TYR A 50 8.25 18.04 14.58
CA TYR A 50 7.51 18.11 13.32
C TYR A 50 8.43 18.12 12.10
N VAL A 51 9.51 18.90 12.12
CA VAL A 51 10.48 18.95 11.00
C VAL A 51 11.20 17.62 10.83
N LEU A 52 11.56 16.94 11.93
CA LEU A 52 12.17 15.62 11.88
C LEU A 52 11.20 14.59 11.29
N LEU A 53 9.97 14.53 11.79
CA LEU A 53 8.93 13.66 11.23
C LEU A 53 8.71 13.93 9.75
N TYR A 54 8.54 15.18 9.34
CA TYR A 54 8.32 15.53 7.93
C TYR A 54 9.47 15.08 7.03
N LYS A 55 10.73 15.30 7.44
CA LYS A 55 11.89 14.89 6.64
C LYS A 55 12.07 13.38 6.57
N TYR A 56 11.90 12.67 7.68
CA TYR A 56 12.14 11.22 7.74
C TYR A 56 10.95 10.40 7.21
N LEU A 57 9.71 10.76 7.55
CA LEU A 57 8.54 10.05 7.00
C LEU A 57 8.40 10.33 5.51
N LEU A 58 8.41 11.59 5.06
CA LEU A 58 8.04 11.87 3.67
C LEU A 58 9.05 11.28 2.66
N GLY A 59 10.33 11.25 3.02
CA GLY A 59 11.35 10.55 2.24
C GLY A 59 11.16 9.03 2.25
N SER A 60 10.93 8.45 3.44
CA SER A 60 10.77 7.00 3.56
C SER A 60 9.48 6.49 2.90
N TYR A 61 8.38 7.24 2.93
CA TYR A 61 7.12 6.82 2.31
C TYR A 61 7.22 6.79 0.79
N ALA A 62 7.89 7.77 0.16
CA ALA A 62 8.09 7.76 -1.28
C ALA A 62 8.95 6.56 -1.74
N ASP A 63 9.99 6.23 -0.98
CA ASP A 63 10.86 5.10 -1.27
C ASP A 63 10.20 3.75 -0.97
N LEU A 64 9.35 3.67 0.07
CA LEU A 64 8.57 2.47 0.41
C LEU A 64 7.48 2.22 -0.62
N ASP A 65 6.68 3.23 -0.98
CA ASP A 65 5.63 3.11 -2.00
C ASP A 65 6.22 2.68 -3.36
N GLN A 66 7.39 3.20 -3.72
CA GLN A 66 8.06 2.79 -4.96
C GLN A 66 8.57 1.35 -4.91
N GLN A 67 9.09 0.90 -3.77
CA GLN A 67 9.57 -0.48 -3.61
C GLN A 67 8.41 -1.47 -3.60
N ASP A 68 7.34 -1.18 -2.87
CA ASP A 68 6.16 -2.03 -2.80
C ASP A 68 5.48 -2.14 -4.18
N ALA A 69 5.29 -1.02 -4.88
CA ALA A 69 4.75 -1.02 -6.23
C ALA A 69 5.64 -1.78 -7.23
N ARG A 70 6.97 -1.69 -7.10
CA ARG A 70 7.91 -2.44 -7.94
C ARG A 70 7.86 -3.93 -7.65
N SER A 71 7.78 -4.32 -6.37
CA SER A 71 7.67 -5.73 -5.97
C SER A 71 6.39 -6.34 -6.51
N GLU A 72 5.25 -5.68 -6.33
CA GLU A 72 3.96 -6.17 -6.82
C GLU A 72 3.95 -6.29 -8.36
N MET A 73 4.51 -5.32 -9.07
CA MET A 73 4.68 -5.43 -10.53
C MET A 73 5.60 -6.59 -10.94
N GLN A 74 6.68 -6.83 -10.21
CA GLN A 74 7.59 -7.95 -10.49
C GLN A 74 6.90 -9.29 -10.29
N ASP A 75 6.10 -9.43 -9.23
CA ASP A 75 5.32 -10.64 -8.97
C ASP A 75 4.31 -10.90 -10.08
N ILE A 76 3.56 -9.87 -10.52
CA ILE A 76 2.63 -9.98 -11.65
C ILE A 76 3.36 -10.39 -12.94
N LEU A 77 4.49 -9.74 -13.25
CA LEU A 77 5.28 -10.06 -14.44
C LEU A 77 5.81 -11.49 -14.40
N TYR A 78 6.24 -11.95 -13.22
CA TYR A 78 6.71 -13.31 -13.02
C TYR A 78 5.59 -14.32 -13.27
N THR A 79 4.41 -14.13 -12.65
CA THR A 79 3.25 -15.01 -12.85
C THR A 79 2.81 -15.06 -14.31
N VAL A 80 2.75 -13.91 -14.99
CA VAL A 80 2.40 -13.85 -16.43
C VAL A 80 3.45 -14.57 -17.28
N SER A 81 4.74 -14.39 -16.98
CA SER A 81 5.81 -15.07 -17.71
C SER A 81 5.74 -16.59 -17.53
N GLU A 82 5.49 -17.06 -16.31
CA GLU A 82 5.34 -18.49 -16.03
C GLU A 82 4.15 -19.09 -16.80
N GLU A 83 3.01 -18.39 -16.82
CA GLU A 83 1.82 -18.85 -17.55
C GLU A 83 2.06 -18.89 -19.07
N LEU A 84 2.77 -17.91 -19.63
CA LEU A 84 3.16 -17.90 -21.04
C LEU A 84 4.13 -19.04 -21.38
N ASP A 85 5.10 -19.33 -20.53
CA ASP A 85 6.04 -20.44 -20.74
C ASP A 85 5.33 -21.80 -20.65
N THR A 86 4.41 -21.95 -19.70
CA THR A 86 3.54 -23.12 -19.60
C THR A 86 2.70 -23.30 -20.87
N LEU A 87 2.03 -22.24 -21.34
CA LEU A 87 1.24 -22.28 -22.58
C LEU A 87 2.11 -22.65 -23.79
N ARG A 88 3.30 -22.05 -23.90
CA ARG A 88 4.26 -22.36 -24.97
C ARG A 88 4.67 -23.83 -24.97
N ASN A 89 4.93 -24.40 -23.79
CA ASN A 89 5.29 -25.81 -23.66
C ASN A 89 4.16 -26.72 -24.12
N TYR A 90 2.90 -26.40 -23.81
CA TYR A 90 1.76 -27.15 -24.30
C TYR A 90 1.62 -27.07 -25.83
N VAL A 91 1.68 -25.86 -26.39
CA VAL A 91 1.60 -25.67 -27.85
C VAL A 91 2.70 -26.45 -28.57
N LEU A 92 3.93 -26.42 -28.08
CA LEU A 92 5.05 -27.19 -28.65
C LEU A 92 4.80 -28.70 -28.56
N ASN A 93 4.31 -29.20 -27.44
CA ASN A 93 4.04 -30.63 -27.26
C ASN A 93 2.96 -31.16 -28.20
N TYR A 94 1.90 -30.39 -28.46
CA TYR A 94 0.85 -30.80 -29.39
C TYR A 94 1.24 -30.58 -30.86
N SER A 95 1.92 -29.49 -31.19
CA SER A 95 2.33 -29.20 -32.57
C SER A 95 3.43 -30.13 -33.10
N ALA A 96 4.27 -30.68 -32.23
CA ALA A 96 5.34 -31.60 -32.63
C ALA A 96 4.89 -33.06 -32.85
N ARG A 97 3.63 -33.40 -32.53
CA ARG A 97 3.12 -34.77 -32.66
C ARG A 97 2.62 -35.03 -34.08
N ASP A 98 3.07 -36.14 -34.67
CA ASP A 98 2.62 -36.61 -35.99
C ASP A 98 1.10 -36.76 -36.07
N GLU A 99 0.46 -37.19 -34.98
CA GLU A 99 -1.01 -37.31 -34.86
C GLU A 99 -1.73 -35.99 -35.16
N THR A 100 -1.18 -34.85 -34.71
CA THR A 100 -1.74 -33.52 -34.98
C THR A 100 -1.59 -33.14 -36.45
N TYR A 101 -0.50 -33.56 -37.10
CA TYR A 101 -0.30 -33.34 -38.53
C TYR A 101 -1.30 -34.12 -39.36
N PHE A 102 -1.51 -35.40 -39.03
CA PHE A 102 -2.53 -36.23 -39.70
C PHE A 102 -3.93 -35.66 -39.50
N PHE A 103 -4.26 -35.24 -38.28
CA PHE A 103 -5.54 -34.62 -37.97
C PHE A 103 -5.82 -33.37 -38.83
N ILE A 104 -4.84 -32.50 -39.04
CA ILE A 104 -5.02 -31.27 -39.85
C ILE A 104 -5.40 -31.57 -41.32
N ASP A 105 -5.00 -32.73 -41.86
CA ASP A 105 -5.27 -33.12 -43.25
C ASP A 105 -6.65 -33.79 -43.43
N GLU A 106 -7.36 -34.08 -42.33
CA GLU A 106 -8.70 -34.67 -42.37
C GLU A 106 -9.78 -33.63 -42.68
N SER A 107 -10.74 -34.00 -43.54
CA SER A 107 -11.73 -33.08 -44.09
C SER A 107 -13.01 -32.92 -43.25
N ASP A 108 -13.18 -33.67 -42.16
CA ASP A 108 -14.38 -33.63 -41.32
C ASP A 108 -14.03 -33.82 -39.83
N ILE A 109 -13.86 -32.70 -39.12
CA ILE A 109 -13.43 -32.68 -37.72
C ILE A 109 -14.59 -32.19 -36.86
N THR A 110 -15.02 -33.06 -35.95
CA THR A 110 -16.05 -32.79 -34.94
C THR A 110 -15.51 -33.06 -33.54
N ASP A 111 -16.23 -32.63 -32.49
CA ASP A 111 -15.85 -32.91 -31.10
C ASP A 111 -15.81 -34.43 -30.78
N ASP A 112 -16.55 -35.25 -31.54
CA ASP A 112 -16.55 -36.71 -31.40
C ASP A 112 -15.35 -37.38 -32.10
N HIS A 113 -14.49 -36.61 -32.76
CA HIS A 113 -13.33 -37.14 -33.45
C HIS A 113 -12.38 -37.84 -32.46
N PRO A 114 -11.85 -39.05 -32.77
CA PRO A 114 -11.01 -39.82 -31.84
C PRO A 114 -9.81 -39.03 -31.28
N PHE A 115 -9.17 -38.22 -32.13
CA PHE A 115 -8.07 -37.34 -31.73
C PHE A 115 -8.51 -36.27 -30.71
N ILE A 116 -9.70 -35.68 -30.88
CA ILE A 116 -10.24 -34.67 -29.95
C ILE A 116 -10.59 -35.33 -28.63
N GLN A 117 -11.29 -36.47 -28.66
CA GLN A 117 -11.68 -37.21 -27.46
C GLN A 117 -10.48 -37.72 -26.64
N SER A 118 -9.36 -38.05 -27.30
CA SER A 118 -8.15 -38.51 -26.60
C SER A 118 -7.27 -37.38 -26.07
N ASN A 119 -7.20 -36.24 -26.76
CA ASN A 119 -6.26 -35.16 -26.42
C ASN A 119 -6.93 -34.00 -25.67
N PHE A 120 -8.19 -33.70 -25.97
CA PHE A 120 -8.95 -32.58 -25.42
C PHE A 120 -10.29 -32.98 -24.79
N PRO A 121 -10.37 -34.00 -23.91
CA PRO A 121 -11.54 -34.15 -23.04
C PRO A 121 -11.63 -32.99 -22.05
N ASP A 122 -12.81 -32.73 -21.46
CA ASP A 122 -13.05 -31.68 -20.44
C ASP A 122 -12.02 -31.70 -19.28
N SER A 123 -11.53 -32.89 -18.93
CA SER A 123 -10.49 -33.06 -17.92
C SER A 123 -9.16 -32.41 -18.31
N THR A 124 -8.79 -32.39 -19.61
CA THR A 124 -7.62 -31.68 -20.12
C THR A 124 -7.77 -30.17 -19.94
N TYR A 125 -8.95 -29.61 -20.22
CA TYR A 125 -9.22 -28.19 -20.03
C TYR A 125 -9.10 -27.79 -18.56
N THR A 126 -9.69 -28.59 -17.67
CA THR A 126 -9.63 -28.33 -16.22
C THR A 126 -8.20 -28.50 -15.68
N ALA A 127 -7.50 -29.59 -16.04
CA ALA A 127 -6.16 -29.90 -15.54
C ALA A 127 -5.09 -28.90 -16.01
N ASN A 128 -5.19 -28.43 -17.25
CA ASN A 128 -4.23 -27.47 -17.82
C ASN A 128 -4.73 -26.02 -17.78
N ARG A 129 -5.92 -25.78 -17.21
CA ARG A 129 -6.57 -24.47 -17.09
C ARG A 129 -6.76 -23.77 -18.45
N PHE A 130 -7.08 -24.54 -19.49
CA PHE A 130 -7.38 -23.99 -20.80
C PHE A 130 -8.82 -23.50 -20.86
N GLN A 131 -9.00 -22.30 -21.39
CA GLN A 131 -10.32 -21.73 -21.69
C GLN A 131 -10.65 -21.81 -23.18
N LEU A 132 -9.63 -21.94 -24.03
CA LEU A 132 -9.76 -22.00 -25.47
C LEU A 132 -8.64 -22.86 -26.05
N VAL A 133 -9.01 -23.78 -26.94
CA VAL A 133 -8.07 -24.50 -27.81
C VAL A 133 -8.44 -24.18 -29.25
N LEU A 134 -7.42 -23.82 -30.04
CA LEU A 134 -7.54 -23.52 -31.47
C LEU A 134 -6.47 -24.30 -32.23
N ILE A 135 -6.90 -25.04 -33.25
CA ILE A 135 -6.00 -25.74 -34.17
C ILE A 135 -6.17 -25.11 -35.55
N THR A 136 -5.05 -24.71 -36.15
CA THR A 136 -5.01 -24.07 -37.47
C THR A 136 -4.14 -24.89 -38.43
N ASN A 137 -4.46 -24.84 -39.72
CA ASN A 137 -3.59 -25.38 -40.76
C ASN A 137 -2.39 -24.45 -41.03
N ALA A 138 -1.51 -24.87 -41.94
CA ALA A 138 -0.31 -24.09 -42.31
C ALA A 138 -0.61 -22.72 -42.97
N GLU A 139 -1.82 -22.52 -43.48
CA GLU A 139 -2.30 -21.25 -44.06
C GLU A 139 -2.95 -20.34 -43.01
N GLY A 140 -3.03 -20.78 -41.74
CA GLY A 140 -3.68 -20.06 -40.65
C GLY A 140 -5.20 -20.20 -40.63
N LYS A 141 -5.78 -21.06 -41.47
CA LYS A 141 -7.22 -21.37 -41.43
C LYS A 141 -7.52 -22.22 -40.20
N VAL A 142 -8.55 -21.84 -39.45
CA VAL A 142 -9.04 -22.60 -38.31
C VAL A 142 -9.63 -23.93 -38.79
N VAL A 143 -9.11 -25.03 -38.24
CA VAL A 143 -9.55 -26.40 -38.49
C VAL A 143 -10.43 -26.89 -37.33
N TYR A 144 -10.07 -26.52 -36.09
CA TYR A 144 -10.84 -26.83 -34.89
C TYR A 144 -10.77 -25.67 -33.89
N ALA A 145 -11.88 -25.41 -33.20
CA ALA A 145 -11.97 -24.40 -32.14
C ALA A 145 -12.94 -24.88 -31.07
N HIS A 146 -12.52 -24.85 -29.81
CA HIS A 146 -13.39 -25.20 -28.69
C HIS A 146 -13.09 -24.33 -27.48
N GLY A 147 -14.14 -23.74 -26.92
CA GLY A 147 -14.10 -22.90 -25.73
C GLY A 147 -14.67 -23.65 -24.53
N TYR A 148 -14.00 -23.57 -23.39
CA TYR A 148 -14.38 -24.21 -22.14
C TYR A 148 -14.44 -23.18 -21.01
N ASP A 149 -15.58 -23.09 -20.33
CA ASP A 149 -15.75 -22.19 -19.19
C ASP A 149 -15.31 -22.90 -17.90
N LEU A 150 -14.15 -22.51 -17.38
CA LEU A 150 -13.59 -23.04 -16.13
C LEU A 150 -14.43 -22.70 -14.89
N GLN A 151 -15.37 -21.73 -14.97
CA GLN A 151 -16.18 -21.30 -13.81
C GLN A 151 -17.57 -21.95 -13.75
N GLN A 152 -18.00 -22.67 -14.79
CA GLN A 152 -19.31 -23.33 -14.82
C GLN A 152 -19.31 -24.75 -14.24
N ASN A 153 -18.21 -25.17 -13.60
CA ASN A 153 -18.05 -26.49 -12.99
C ASN A 153 -17.96 -26.39 -11.46
#